data_AF-A0AA39IGF3-F1
#
_entry.id   AF-A0AA39IGF3-F1
#
_cell.length_a   1.000
_cell.length_b   1.000
_cell.length_c   1.000
_cell.angle_alpha   90.00
_cell.angle_beta   90.00
_cell.angle_gamma   90.00
#
_symmetry.space_group_name_H-M   'P 1'
#
loop_
_entity.id
_entity.type
_entity.pdbx_description
1 polymer ?
#
loop_
_entity_poly.entity_id
_entity_poly.type
_entity_poly.pdbx_seq_one_letter_code
_entity_poly.pdbx_strand_id
1 'polypeptide(L)'
;MLRRTISFLGKSLVETQKRALSSTAAVPYDELIQQQFFDDEKNFGVTELRPKARPGRSWTQDELRLKSSEDLHKLWYVLLKERNMLLTMQEAYTSRARHMPNAERIDKVQESMDNLEAVVHERNNAFLELETGQGCDPPMRTVTSFMGFTYKKQAREHVLPAEVTGEKEYEQPDLDDDAYMMQKLWNEKEYWKNYERAQHRALKNKLTDSDKRFRRSLRRTYNALGQQ
;
A
#
# COMPACT_ATOMS: atom_id res chain seq x y z
N MET A 1 61.52 81.03 -27.32
CA MET A 1 60.50 80.37 -28.16
C MET A 1 60.86 78.91 -28.32
N LEU A 2 60.26 78.02 -27.53
CA LEU A 2 60.32 76.56 -27.71
C LEU A 2 58.97 75.99 -27.29
N ARG A 3 58.41 75.18 -28.18
CA ARG A 3 57.07 74.59 -28.14
C ARG A 3 56.96 73.55 -27.02
N ARG A 4 55.86 73.56 -26.28
CA ARG A 4 55.28 72.34 -25.67
C ARG A 4 53.77 72.39 -25.80
N THR A 5 53.26 71.46 -26.59
CA THR A 5 51.85 71.19 -26.88
C THR A 5 51.28 70.17 -25.90
N ILE A 6 50.11 70.52 -25.34
CA ILE A 6 48.86 69.76 -25.27
C ILE A 6 48.90 68.33 -24.68
N SER A 7 48.25 68.15 -23.52
CA SER A 7 46.99 67.36 -23.37
C SER A 7 46.80 66.97 -21.89
N PHE A 8 45.87 67.62 -21.18
CA PHE A 8 45.38 67.10 -19.90
C PHE A 8 44.29 66.07 -20.18
N LEU A 9 44.64 64.80 -19.96
CA LEU A 9 43.75 63.65 -20.03
C LEU A 9 42.88 63.64 -18.75
N GLY A 10 41.65 64.12 -18.85
CA GLY A 10 40.65 63.94 -17.79
C GLY A 10 40.25 62.48 -17.70
N LYS A 11 40.84 61.73 -16.75
CA LYS A 11 40.37 60.38 -16.41
C LYS A 11 39.15 60.51 -15.50
N SER A 12 37.98 60.26 -16.05
CA SER A 12 36.76 60.00 -15.28
C SER A 12 36.97 58.77 -14.40
N LEU A 13 36.86 58.94 -13.08
CA LEU A 13 36.76 57.85 -12.12
C LEU A 13 35.35 57.26 -12.24
N VAL A 14 35.19 56.27 -13.12
CA VAL A 14 34.01 55.39 -13.09
C VAL A 14 34.37 54.22 -12.19
N GLU A 15 33.99 54.35 -10.92
CA GLU A 15 33.97 53.25 -9.97
C GLU A 15 32.99 52.20 -10.51
N THR A 16 33.54 51.19 -11.20
CA THR A 16 32.78 50.04 -11.70
C THR A 16 32.37 49.23 -10.49
N GLN A 17 31.20 49.54 -9.94
CA GLN A 17 30.49 48.60 -9.08
C GLN A 17 30.26 47.33 -9.90
N LYS A 18 31.08 46.31 -9.66
CA LYS A 18 30.78 44.94 -10.05
C LYS A 18 29.54 44.53 -9.29
N ARG A 19 28.36 44.84 -9.84
CA ARG A 19 27.13 44.13 -9.46
C ARG A 19 27.40 42.67 -9.76
N ALA A 20 27.56 41.87 -8.71
CA ALA A 20 27.52 40.43 -8.85
C ALA A 20 26.13 40.09 -9.40
N LEU A 21 26.05 39.84 -10.70
CA LEU A 21 24.92 39.14 -11.28
C LEU A 21 24.97 37.75 -10.64
N SER A 22 24.07 37.51 -9.68
CA SER A 22 23.82 36.17 -9.19
C SER A 22 23.25 35.38 -10.37
N SER A 23 24.12 34.72 -11.12
CA SER A 23 23.74 33.74 -12.13
C SER A 23 23.51 32.42 -11.41
N THR A 24 22.44 32.31 -10.64
CA THR A 24 21.88 30.99 -10.37
C THR A 24 21.31 30.52 -11.71
N ALA A 25 22.05 29.67 -12.42
CA ALA A 25 21.53 28.98 -13.59
C ALA A 25 20.22 28.30 -13.17
N ALA A 26 19.11 28.61 -13.86
CA ALA A 26 17.84 27.95 -13.60
C ALA A 26 18.04 26.46 -13.88
N VAL A 27 17.97 25.64 -12.83
CA VAL A 27 17.98 24.18 -12.97
C VAL A 27 16.81 23.80 -13.87
N PRO A 28 17.02 23.03 -14.96
CA PRO A 28 15.94 22.64 -15.84
C PRO A 28 14.88 21.86 -15.05
N TYR A 29 13.62 22.08 -15.38
CA TYR A 29 12.47 21.53 -14.63
C TYR A 29 12.53 20.00 -14.49
N ASP A 30 13.08 19.32 -15.50
CA ASP A 30 13.25 17.86 -15.50
C ASP A 30 14.21 17.38 -14.40
N GLU A 31 15.29 18.12 -14.13
CA GLU A 31 16.24 17.79 -13.05
C GLU A 31 15.57 17.99 -11.68
N LEU A 32 14.71 19.00 -11.53
CA LEU A 32 13.98 19.25 -10.28
C LEU A 32 12.94 18.16 -9.97
N ILE A 33 12.35 17.54 -11.00
CA ILE A 33 11.44 16.40 -10.82
C ILE A 33 12.24 15.17 -10.40
N GLN A 34 13.35 14.88 -11.09
CA GLN A 34 14.17 13.72 -10.81
C GLN A 34 14.76 13.75 -9.39
N GLN A 35 15.15 14.93 -8.90
CA GLN A 35 15.66 15.09 -7.54
C GLN A 35 14.65 14.69 -6.46
N GLN A 36 13.33 14.78 -6.71
CA GLN A 36 12.30 14.40 -5.72
C GLN A 36 12.22 12.89 -5.47
N PHE A 37 12.81 12.07 -6.34
CA PHE A 37 12.89 10.62 -6.16
C PHE A 37 14.05 10.19 -5.26
N PHE A 38 14.90 11.12 -4.83
CA PHE A 38 16.05 10.84 -3.98
C PHE A 38 15.99 11.68 -2.71
N ASP A 39 16.47 11.11 -1.60
CA ASP A 39 16.60 11.83 -0.33
C ASP A 39 17.65 12.94 -0.45
N ASP A 40 17.73 13.80 0.57
CA ASP A 40 18.75 14.84 0.64
C ASP A 40 20.16 14.22 0.49
N GLU A 41 21.01 14.84 -0.31
CA GLU A 41 22.39 14.36 -0.55
C GLU A 41 23.19 14.15 0.75
N LYS A 42 22.85 14.90 1.80
CA LYS A 42 23.46 14.82 3.14
C LYS A 42 23.14 13.53 3.88
N ASN A 43 22.06 12.85 3.50
CA ASN A 43 21.58 11.62 4.13
C ASN A 43 22.17 10.36 3.45
N PHE A 44 22.90 10.52 2.34
CA PHE A 44 23.47 9.40 1.60
C PHE A 44 24.61 8.72 2.38
N GLY A 45 24.58 7.39 2.41
CA GLY A 45 25.64 6.57 3.00
C GLY A 45 25.70 6.56 4.54
N VAL A 46 24.74 7.20 5.22
CA VAL A 46 24.65 7.20 6.68
C VAL A 46 23.88 5.96 7.15
N THR A 47 24.36 5.26 8.18
CA THR A 47 23.69 4.08 8.75
C THR A 47 22.39 4.45 9.48
N GLU A 48 22.39 5.58 10.19
CA GLU A 48 21.21 6.11 10.89
C GLU A 48 21.05 7.61 10.63
N LEU A 49 19.82 8.06 10.35
CA LEU A 49 19.55 9.48 10.15
C LEU A 49 19.79 10.28 11.44
N ARG A 50 20.25 11.54 11.27
CA ARG A 50 20.39 12.49 12.38
C ARG A 50 19.05 12.63 13.12
N PRO A 51 19.03 12.91 14.43
CA PRO A 51 17.79 13.00 15.20
C PRO A 51 16.70 13.89 14.57
N LYS A 52 17.09 15.01 13.94
CA LYS A 52 16.18 15.91 13.24
C LYS A 52 15.57 15.32 11.96
N ALA A 53 16.27 14.42 11.30
CA ALA A 53 15.86 13.74 10.07
C ALA A 53 15.30 12.33 10.36
N ARG A 54 15.16 11.93 11.63
CA ARG A 54 14.50 10.66 11.95
C ARG A 54 13.02 10.75 11.61
N PRO A 55 12.43 9.63 11.15
CA PRO A 55 11.01 9.60 10.85
C PRO A 55 10.19 9.89 12.12
N GLY A 56 9.24 10.82 12.00
CA GLY A 56 8.31 11.17 13.06
C GLY A 56 7.30 10.06 13.37
N ARG A 57 6.18 10.43 14.00
CA ARG A 57 5.00 9.57 14.16
C ARG A 57 4.20 9.55 12.85
N SER A 58 3.49 8.46 12.59
CA SER A 58 2.44 8.40 11.58
C SER A 58 1.25 9.32 11.93
N TRP A 59 0.53 9.74 10.89
CA TRP A 59 -0.70 10.51 11.02
C TRP A 59 -1.82 9.62 11.58
N THR A 60 -2.49 10.08 12.62
CA THR A 60 -3.64 9.36 13.19
C THR A 60 -4.94 9.82 12.56
N GLN A 61 -5.95 8.95 12.54
CA GLN A 61 -7.26 9.24 11.97
C GLN A 61 -7.91 10.49 12.61
N ASP A 62 -7.80 10.65 13.92
CA ASP A 62 -8.37 11.81 14.64
C ASP A 62 -7.78 13.14 14.18
N GLU A 63 -6.48 13.19 13.89
CA GLU A 63 -5.82 14.40 13.39
C GLU A 63 -6.26 14.72 11.95
N LEU A 64 -6.47 13.68 11.14
CA LEU A 64 -6.92 13.79 9.76
C LEU A 64 -8.39 14.20 9.65
N ARG A 65 -9.25 13.77 10.59
CA ARG A 65 -10.66 14.17 10.67
C ARG A 65 -10.83 15.68 10.84
N LEU A 66 -9.87 16.36 11.49
CA LEU A 66 -9.88 17.80 11.70
C LEU A 66 -9.45 18.62 10.47
N LYS A 67 -8.95 17.98 9.40
CA LYS A 67 -8.44 18.66 8.20
C LYS A 67 -9.49 18.78 7.10
N SER A 68 -9.38 19.82 6.29
CA SER A 68 -10.23 20.02 5.11
C SER A 68 -9.93 18.96 4.04
N SER A 69 -10.90 18.65 3.16
CA SER A 69 -10.68 17.69 2.07
C SER A 69 -9.60 18.16 1.08
N GLU A 70 -9.45 19.47 0.89
CA GLU A 70 -8.37 20.04 0.06
C GLU A 70 -6.98 19.79 0.68
N ASP A 71 -6.85 19.95 2.00
CA ASP A 71 -5.60 19.68 2.70
C ASP A 71 -5.26 18.19 2.72
N LEU A 72 -6.25 17.31 2.87
CA LEU A 72 -6.06 15.86 2.76
C LEU A 72 -5.57 15.47 1.36
N HIS A 73 -6.13 16.07 0.31
CA HIS A 73 -5.69 15.83 -1.06
C HIS A 73 -4.24 16.29 -1.27
N LYS A 74 -3.86 17.47 -0.77
CA LYS A 74 -2.46 17.94 -0.80
C LYS A 74 -1.54 17.01 -0.01
N LEU A 75 -1.97 16.58 1.18
CA LEU A 75 -1.20 15.68 2.04
C LEU A 75 -0.96 14.32 1.38
N TRP A 76 -1.95 13.77 0.68
CA TRP A 76 -1.80 12.54 -0.09
C TRP A 76 -0.61 12.61 -1.06
N TYR A 77 -0.46 13.71 -1.81
CA TYR A 77 0.67 13.88 -2.72
C TYR A 77 2.01 14.09 -2.02
N VAL A 78 2.02 14.69 -0.83
CA VAL A 78 3.25 14.77 -0.03
C VAL A 78 3.69 13.38 0.41
N LEU A 79 2.76 12.56 0.93
CA LEU A 79 3.03 11.17 1.33
C LEU A 79 3.40 10.29 0.13
N LEU A 80 2.77 10.50 -1.03
CA LEU A 80 3.05 9.74 -2.24
C LEU A 80 4.46 9.99 -2.76
N LYS A 81 4.92 11.26 -2.76
CA LYS A 81 6.30 11.59 -3.14
C LYS A 81 7.31 10.94 -2.21
N GLU A 82 7.04 11.00 -0.92
CA GLU A 82 7.85 10.36 0.11
C GLU A 82 7.91 8.83 -0.06
N ARG A 83 6.76 8.18 -0.30
CA ARG A 83 6.68 6.75 -0.58
C ARG A 83 7.50 6.37 -1.80
N ASN A 84 7.38 7.11 -2.90
CA ASN A 84 8.11 6.84 -4.13
C ASN A 84 9.62 6.98 -3.92
N MET A 85 10.06 8.01 -3.20
CA MET A 85 11.47 8.21 -2.84
C MET A 85 12.00 7.09 -1.92
N LEU A 86 11.18 6.57 -1.01
CA LEU A 86 11.57 5.44 -0.16
C LEU A 86 11.68 4.13 -0.95
N LEU A 87 10.79 3.89 -1.91
CA LEU A 87 10.83 2.69 -2.75
C LEU A 87 12.06 2.69 -3.67
N THR A 88 12.43 3.84 -4.26
CA THR A 88 13.65 3.97 -5.05
C THR A 88 14.90 3.70 -4.19
N MET A 89 14.93 4.22 -2.96
CA MET A 89 16.00 3.92 -2.01
C MET A 89 16.04 2.45 -1.65
N GLN A 90 14.91 1.84 -1.29
CA GLN A 90 14.83 0.43 -0.91
C GLN A 90 15.40 -0.48 -1.99
N GLU A 91 15.04 -0.22 -3.25
CA GLU A 91 15.57 -0.97 -4.40
C GLU A 91 17.07 -0.75 -4.59
N ALA A 92 17.55 0.50 -4.48
CA ALA A 92 18.97 0.82 -4.59
C ALA A 92 19.83 0.15 -3.49
N TYR A 93 19.32 0.07 -2.26
CA TYR A 93 20.00 -0.61 -1.15
C TYR A 93 19.95 -2.14 -1.32
N THR A 94 18.81 -2.68 -1.75
CA THR A 94 18.64 -4.12 -2.02
C THR A 94 19.56 -4.60 -3.13
N SER A 95 19.63 -3.86 -4.25
CA SER A 95 20.54 -4.13 -5.37
C SER A 95 22.02 -4.15 -4.94
N ARG A 96 22.39 -3.29 -3.98
CA ARG A 96 23.74 -3.20 -3.41
C ARG A 96 23.98 -4.15 -2.23
N ALA A 97 23.02 -5.02 -1.89
CA ALA A 97 23.05 -5.90 -0.73
C ALA A 97 23.39 -5.18 0.59
N ARG A 98 22.81 -3.98 0.79
CA ARG A 98 22.97 -3.16 2.00
C ARG A 98 21.63 -2.99 2.71
N HIS A 99 21.67 -2.83 4.03
CA HIS A 99 20.47 -2.51 4.81
C HIS A 99 20.09 -1.04 4.62
N MET A 100 18.79 -0.79 4.46
CA MET A 100 18.25 0.56 4.35
C MET A 100 18.31 1.28 5.71
N PRO A 101 18.78 2.53 5.76
CA PRO A 101 18.66 3.36 6.96
C PRO A 101 17.19 3.56 7.32
N ASN A 102 16.82 3.33 8.59
CA ASN A 102 15.48 3.57 9.13
C ASN A 102 14.32 3.01 8.28
N ALA A 103 14.29 1.69 8.08
CA ALA A 103 13.25 1.02 7.30
C ALA A 103 11.82 1.26 7.80
N GLU A 104 11.65 1.53 9.09
CA GLU A 104 10.37 1.88 9.73
C GLU A 104 9.65 3.07 9.08
N ARG A 105 10.38 3.92 8.35
CA ARG A 105 9.80 5.07 7.65
C ARG A 105 8.79 4.66 6.58
N ILE A 106 9.01 3.51 5.92
CA ILE A 106 8.08 2.95 4.93
C ILE A 106 6.77 2.60 5.61
N ASP A 107 6.83 1.87 6.71
CA ASP A 107 5.64 1.42 7.45
C ASP A 107 4.82 2.60 7.97
N LYS A 108 5.49 3.65 8.48
CA LYS A 108 4.82 4.87 8.97
C LYS A 108 4.13 5.68 7.87
N VAL A 109 4.74 5.75 6.68
CA VAL A 109 4.13 6.42 5.53
C VAL A 109 2.93 5.60 5.04
N GLN A 110 3.06 4.28 4.95
CA GLN A 110 1.98 3.39 4.57
C GLN A 110 0.80 3.50 5.54
N GLU A 111 1.05 3.41 6.85
CA GLU A 111 0.01 3.58 7.88
C GLU A 111 -0.70 4.95 7.77
N SER A 112 0.06 6.01 7.49
CA SER A 112 -0.51 7.35 7.29
C SER A 112 -1.39 7.44 6.04
N MET A 113 -1.01 6.75 4.96
CA MET A 113 -1.80 6.68 3.72
C MET A 113 -3.08 5.89 3.94
N ASP A 114 -3.01 4.73 4.61
CA ASP A 114 -4.17 3.89 4.91
C ASP A 114 -5.17 4.64 5.82
N ASN A 115 -4.66 5.37 6.82
CA ASN A 115 -5.49 6.21 7.69
C ASN A 115 -6.16 7.37 6.93
N LEU A 116 -5.46 7.97 5.95
CA LEU A 116 -6.02 9.04 5.12
C LEU A 116 -7.12 8.50 4.22
N GLU A 117 -6.88 7.37 3.54
CA GLU A 117 -7.88 6.69 2.72
C GLU A 117 -9.12 6.32 3.53
N ALA A 118 -8.94 5.76 4.74
CA ALA A 118 -10.04 5.43 5.63
C ALA A 118 -10.89 6.66 6.01
N VAL A 119 -10.27 7.80 6.34
CA VAL A 119 -11.01 9.03 6.69
C VAL A 119 -11.76 9.61 5.49
N VAL A 120 -11.16 9.55 4.29
CA VAL A 120 -11.84 10.00 3.06
C VAL A 120 -13.02 9.08 2.73
N HIS A 121 -12.83 7.76 2.86
CA HIS A 121 -13.88 6.78 2.65
C HIS A 121 -15.03 6.94 3.66
N GLU A 122 -14.71 7.11 4.95
CA GLU A 122 -15.68 7.41 6.03
C GLU A 122 -16.56 8.62 5.68
N ARG A 123 -15.94 9.72 5.21
CA ARG A 123 -16.64 10.94 4.81
C ARG A 123 -17.55 10.73 3.59
N ASN A 124 -17.04 10.06 2.56
CA ASN A 124 -17.80 9.79 1.34
C ASN A 124 -18.98 8.85 1.63
N ASN A 125 -18.75 7.83 2.46
CA ASN A 125 -19.78 6.89 2.85
C ASN A 125 -20.89 7.60 3.63
N ALA A 126 -20.55 8.43 4.63
CA ALA A 126 -21.54 9.21 5.39
C ALA A 126 -22.36 10.16 4.50
N PHE A 127 -21.72 10.80 3.51
CA PHE A 127 -22.41 11.66 2.56
C PHE A 127 -23.39 10.86 1.69
N LEU A 128 -22.95 9.77 1.08
CA LEU A 128 -23.77 8.95 0.18
C LEU A 128 -24.91 8.25 0.92
N GLU A 129 -24.70 7.80 2.16
CA GLU A 129 -25.74 7.22 3.00
C GLU A 129 -26.85 8.23 3.31
N LEU A 130 -26.51 9.51 3.51
CA LEU A 130 -27.52 10.55 3.76
C LEU A 130 -28.29 10.94 2.49
N GLU A 131 -27.61 11.04 1.35
CA GLU A 131 -28.23 11.47 0.09
C GLU A 131 -29.03 10.35 -0.60
N THR A 132 -28.48 9.13 -0.63
CA THR A 132 -29.03 8.00 -1.40
C THR A 132 -29.52 6.84 -0.53
N GLY A 133 -29.13 6.79 0.76
CA GLY A 133 -29.37 5.64 1.63
C GLY A 133 -28.43 4.46 1.36
N GLN A 134 -27.50 4.58 0.42
CA GLN A 134 -26.54 3.54 0.04
C GLN A 134 -25.10 4.03 0.30
N GLY A 135 -24.21 3.09 0.60
CA GLY A 135 -22.81 3.39 0.89
C GLY A 135 -21.98 3.71 -0.35
N CYS A 136 -20.73 4.11 -0.11
CA CYS A 136 -19.77 4.43 -1.17
C CYS A 136 -19.29 3.21 -1.96
N ASP A 137 -19.28 2.04 -1.33
CA ASP A 137 -18.74 0.83 -1.95
C ASP A 137 -19.70 0.23 -2.98
N PRO A 138 -19.18 -0.31 -4.11
CA PRO A 138 -20.01 -1.01 -5.07
C PRO A 138 -20.81 -2.14 -4.40
N PRO A 139 -22.10 -2.30 -4.75
CA PRO A 139 -22.94 -3.31 -4.11
C PRO A 139 -22.40 -4.71 -4.37
N MET A 140 -22.42 -5.54 -3.32
CA MET A 140 -22.05 -6.94 -3.38
C MET A 140 -23.26 -7.79 -3.78
N ARG A 141 -23.13 -8.61 -4.82
CA ARG A 141 -24.14 -9.57 -5.27
C ARG A 141 -23.72 -10.98 -4.90
N THR A 142 -24.68 -11.82 -4.52
CA THR A 142 -24.45 -13.25 -4.30
C THR A 142 -24.64 -14.00 -5.60
N VAL A 143 -23.56 -14.56 -6.13
CA VAL A 143 -23.55 -15.31 -7.39
C VAL A 143 -23.29 -16.78 -7.09
N THR A 144 -24.03 -17.67 -7.75
CA THR A 144 -23.83 -19.11 -7.67
C THR A 144 -22.90 -19.54 -8.80
N SER A 145 -21.80 -20.21 -8.46
CA SER A 145 -20.90 -20.83 -9.44
C SER A 145 -21.59 -22.04 -10.10
N PHE A 146 -21.09 -22.47 -11.25
CA PHE A 146 -21.57 -23.67 -11.94
C PHE A 146 -21.55 -24.94 -11.06
N MET A 147 -20.66 -24.99 -10.06
CA MET A 147 -20.55 -26.10 -9.12
C MET A 147 -21.56 -26.03 -7.96
N GLY A 148 -22.47 -25.04 -7.95
CA GLY A 148 -23.44 -24.82 -6.86
C GLY A 148 -22.90 -24.05 -5.64
N PHE A 149 -21.64 -23.56 -5.70
CA PHE A 149 -21.08 -22.74 -4.61
C PHE A 149 -21.50 -21.28 -4.75
N THR A 150 -22.12 -20.73 -3.72
CA THR A 150 -22.47 -19.31 -3.65
C THR A 150 -21.28 -18.49 -3.14
N TYR A 151 -20.99 -17.37 -3.80
CA TYR A 151 -19.95 -16.43 -3.38
C TYR A 151 -20.42 -14.99 -3.59
N LYS A 152 -19.91 -14.07 -2.77
CA LYS A 152 -20.18 -12.63 -2.92
C LYS A 152 -19.20 -12.06 -3.95
N LYS A 153 -19.73 -11.29 -4.90
CA LYS A 153 -18.98 -10.63 -5.96
C LYS A 153 -19.40 -9.16 -6.04
N GLN A 154 -18.44 -8.26 -6.25
CA GLN A 154 -18.73 -6.85 -6.49
C GLN A 154 -19.44 -6.67 -7.83
N ALA A 155 -20.45 -5.80 -7.85
CA ALA A 155 -21.06 -5.32 -9.08
C ALA A 155 -20.02 -4.66 -10.00
N ARG A 156 -20.07 -4.99 -11.30
CA ARG A 156 -19.27 -4.32 -12.34
C ARG A 156 -20.17 -3.47 -13.23
N GLU A 157 -19.57 -2.46 -13.83
CA GLU A 157 -20.22 -1.63 -14.83
C GLU A 157 -20.20 -2.34 -16.18
N HIS A 158 -21.32 -2.30 -16.91
CA HIS A 158 -21.46 -2.88 -18.24
C HIS A 158 -22.01 -1.82 -19.19
N VAL A 159 -21.54 -1.83 -20.44
CA VAL A 159 -21.97 -0.86 -21.47
C VAL A 159 -23.42 -1.09 -21.90
N LEU A 160 -23.81 -2.36 -22.03
CA LEU A 160 -25.16 -2.77 -22.44
C LEU A 160 -25.84 -3.54 -21.32
N PRO A 161 -27.18 -3.46 -21.22
CA PRO A 161 -27.94 -4.24 -20.25
C PRO A 161 -27.88 -5.75 -20.59
N ALA A 162 -28.13 -6.56 -19.58
CA ALA A 162 -28.03 -8.02 -19.69
C ALA A 162 -28.95 -8.63 -20.74
N GLU A 163 -30.09 -7.99 -21.05
CA GLU A 163 -31.02 -8.50 -22.08
C GLU A 163 -30.40 -8.52 -23.48
N VAL A 164 -29.46 -7.61 -23.77
CA VAL A 164 -28.83 -7.48 -25.10
C VAL A 164 -27.58 -8.34 -25.22
N THR A 165 -26.76 -8.39 -24.16
CA THR A 165 -25.52 -9.20 -24.14
C THR A 165 -25.82 -10.70 -24.05
N GLY A 166 -26.97 -11.09 -23.48
CA GLY A 166 -27.33 -12.49 -23.23
C GLY A 166 -26.53 -13.15 -22.10
N GLU A 167 -25.40 -12.57 -21.72
CA GLU A 167 -24.59 -12.95 -20.57
C GLU A 167 -25.13 -12.25 -19.32
N LYS A 168 -26.03 -12.93 -18.60
CA LYS A 168 -26.47 -12.52 -17.27
C LYS A 168 -25.89 -13.47 -16.24
N GLU A 169 -25.12 -12.93 -15.30
CA GLU A 169 -24.75 -13.68 -14.11
C GLU A 169 -26.02 -13.85 -13.25
N TYR A 170 -26.54 -15.07 -13.14
CA TYR A 170 -27.78 -15.34 -12.42
C TYR A 170 -27.57 -15.27 -10.89
N GLU A 171 -28.48 -14.60 -10.20
CA GLU A 171 -28.69 -14.70 -8.74
C GLU A 171 -29.66 -15.85 -8.39
N GLN A 172 -30.36 -16.41 -9.38
CA GLN A 172 -31.44 -17.37 -9.18
C GLN A 172 -30.88 -18.81 -9.14
N PRO A 173 -31.01 -19.52 -8.01
CA PRO A 173 -30.34 -20.79 -7.80
C PRO A 173 -31.24 -21.94 -8.24
N ASP A 174 -31.15 -22.32 -9.50
CA ASP A 174 -31.47 -23.70 -9.86
C ASP A 174 -30.16 -24.49 -9.73
N LEU A 175 -30.02 -25.22 -8.63
CA LEU A 175 -28.90 -26.15 -8.47
C LEU A 175 -29.20 -27.38 -9.33
N ASP A 176 -28.44 -27.56 -10.40
CA ASP A 176 -28.43 -28.82 -11.14
C ASP A 176 -28.08 -29.99 -10.21
N ASP A 177 -28.58 -31.19 -10.51
CA ASP A 177 -28.33 -32.40 -9.71
C ASP A 177 -26.82 -32.65 -9.50
N ASP A 178 -26.02 -32.36 -10.52
CA ASP A 178 -24.56 -32.45 -10.47
C ASP A 178 -23.95 -31.45 -9.48
N ALA A 179 -24.44 -30.20 -9.47
CA ALA A 179 -24.00 -29.17 -8.54
C ALA A 179 -24.36 -29.54 -7.09
N TYR A 180 -25.55 -30.10 -6.88
CA TYR A 180 -25.96 -30.62 -5.57
C TYR A 180 -25.05 -31.76 -5.08
N MET A 181 -24.78 -32.74 -5.95
CA MET A 181 -23.88 -33.85 -5.63
C MET A 181 -22.46 -33.37 -5.31
N MET A 182 -21.95 -32.39 -6.06
CA MET A 182 -20.66 -31.76 -5.79
C MET A 182 -20.61 -31.07 -4.43
N GLN A 183 -21.67 -30.33 -4.06
CA GLN A 183 -21.75 -29.67 -2.76
C GLN A 183 -21.79 -30.69 -1.61
N LYS A 184 -22.54 -31.78 -1.77
CA LYS A 184 -22.58 -32.88 -0.80
C LYS A 184 -21.20 -33.52 -0.61
N LEU A 185 -20.54 -33.92 -1.70
CA LEU A 185 -19.21 -34.52 -1.66
C LEU A 185 -18.16 -33.56 -1.07
N TRP A 186 -18.29 -32.26 -1.33
CA TRP A 186 -17.45 -31.24 -0.73
C TRP A 186 -17.64 -31.17 0.78
N ASN A 187 -18.88 -31.18 1.25
CA ASN A 187 -19.19 -31.17 2.69
C ASN A 187 -18.64 -32.41 3.39
N GLU A 188 -18.78 -33.59 2.79
CA GLU A 188 -18.19 -34.84 3.29
C GLU A 188 -16.65 -34.73 3.34
N LYS A 189 -16.02 -34.19 2.29
CA LYS A 189 -14.57 -33.97 2.23
C LYS A 189 -14.08 -33.01 3.30
N GLU A 190 -14.74 -31.86 3.48
CA GLU A 190 -14.37 -30.88 4.51
C GLU A 190 -14.60 -31.42 5.92
N TYR A 191 -15.66 -32.21 6.13
CA TYR A 191 -15.87 -32.94 7.37
C TYR A 191 -14.69 -33.87 7.69
N TRP A 192 -14.26 -34.71 6.74
CA TRP A 192 -13.13 -35.62 6.93
C TRP A 192 -11.82 -34.88 7.18
N LYS A 193 -11.55 -33.78 6.45
CA LYS A 193 -10.38 -32.94 6.70
C LYS A 193 -10.41 -32.32 8.10
N ASN A 194 -11.56 -31.80 8.53
CA ASN A 194 -11.71 -31.22 9.87
C ASN A 194 -11.52 -32.27 10.96
N TYR A 195 -12.09 -33.45 10.76
CA TYR A 195 -11.89 -34.59 11.64
C TYR A 195 -10.42 -34.95 11.75
N GLU A 196 -9.69 -35.08 10.64
CA GLU A 196 -8.26 -35.37 10.63
C GLU A 196 -7.43 -34.27 11.29
N ARG A 197 -7.70 -32.99 11.00
CA ARG A 197 -7.06 -31.85 11.68
C ARG A 197 -7.29 -31.90 13.19
N ALA A 198 -8.50 -32.23 13.63
CA ALA A 198 -8.84 -32.36 15.05
C ALA A 198 -8.09 -33.53 15.70
N GLN A 199 -8.01 -34.68 15.04
CA GLN A 199 -7.19 -35.82 15.50
C GLN A 199 -5.71 -35.45 15.61
N HIS A 200 -5.16 -34.75 14.62
CA HIS A 200 -3.78 -34.26 14.67
C HIS A 200 -3.55 -33.27 15.82
N ARG A 201 -4.49 -32.34 16.07
CA ARG A 201 -4.43 -31.43 17.22
C ARG A 201 -4.50 -32.20 18.54
N ALA A 202 -5.40 -33.18 18.67
CA ALA A 202 -5.51 -34.02 19.85
C ALA A 202 -4.23 -34.82 20.11
N LEU A 203 -3.60 -35.36 19.07
CA LEU A 203 -2.30 -36.04 19.18
C LEU A 203 -1.20 -35.07 19.62
N LYS A 204 -1.12 -33.86 19.04
CA LYS A 204 -0.14 -32.85 19.48
C LYS A 204 -0.31 -32.49 20.96
N ASN A 205 -1.54 -32.40 21.45
CA ASN A 205 -1.83 -32.09 22.85
C ASN A 205 -1.45 -33.22 23.82
N LYS A 206 -1.48 -34.49 23.37
CA LYS A 206 -1.09 -35.66 24.19
C LYS A 206 0.43 -35.86 24.27
N LEU A 207 1.22 -35.12 23.50
CA LEU A 207 2.66 -35.31 23.39
C LEU A 207 3.39 -34.78 24.64
N THR A 208 4.15 -35.64 25.33
CA THR A 208 4.96 -35.23 26.47
C THR A 208 6.19 -34.43 26.02
N ASP A 209 6.80 -33.64 26.92
CA ASP A 209 8.01 -32.87 26.59
C ASP A 209 9.21 -33.76 26.24
N SER A 210 9.32 -34.95 26.84
CA SER A 210 10.30 -35.94 26.41
C SER A 210 10.05 -36.40 24.97
N ASP A 211 8.80 -36.63 24.58
CA ASP A 211 8.48 -37.06 23.22
C ASP A 211 8.76 -35.96 22.18
N LYS A 212 8.51 -34.68 22.53
CA LYS A 212 8.92 -33.53 21.71
C LYS A 212 10.45 -33.48 21.54
N ARG A 213 11.19 -33.64 22.65
CA ARG A 213 12.67 -33.60 22.66
C ARG A 213 13.27 -34.69 21.78
N PHE A 214 12.72 -35.89 21.80
CA PHE A 214 13.20 -37.03 21.02
C PHE A 214 12.45 -37.24 19.69
N ARG A 215 11.61 -36.28 19.27
CA ARG A 215 10.81 -36.33 18.03
C ARG A 215 10.00 -37.62 17.86
N ARG A 216 9.47 -38.18 18.95
CA ARG A 216 8.65 -39.39 18.94
C ARG A 216 7.22 -39.02 18.54
N SER A 217 6.67 -39.64 17.50
CA SER A 217 5.26 -39.45 17.15
C SER A 217 4.37 -40.42 17.93
N LEU A 218 3.25 -39.93 18.47
CA LEU A 218 2.20 -40.81 19.00
C LEU A 218 1.60 -41.64 17.87
N ARG A 219 1.37 -42.93 18.14
CA ARG A 219 0.84 -43.89 17.17
C ARG A 219 -0.63 -43.54 16.86
N ARG A 220 -0.98 -43.35 15.58
CA ARG A 220 -2.37 -43.18 15.15
C ARG A 220 -3.06 -44.54 15.28
N THR A 221 -3.87 -44.72 16.32
CA THR A 221 -4.68 -45.94 16.47
C THR A 221 -5.91 -45.79 15.58
N TYR A 222 -5.96 -46.56 14.49
CA TYR A 222 -7.20 -46.74 13.75
C TYR A 222 -7.98 -47.83 14.49
N ASN A 223 -9.04 -47.46 15.20
CA ASN A 223 -9.97 -48.47 15.70
C ASN A 223 -10.59 -49.12 14.47
N ALA A 224 -10.29 -50.40 14.23
CA ALA A 224 -10.95 -51.17 13.19
C ALA A 224 -12.43 -51.26 13.55
N LEU A 225 -13.28 -50.56 12.78
CA LEU A 225 -14.73 -50.68 12.88
C LEU A 225 -15.11 -52.10 12.41
N GLY A 226 -15.18 -53.05 13.34
CA GLY A 226 -15.52 -54.45 13.02
C GLY A 226 -15.23 -55.49 14.09
N GLN A 227 -15.23 -55.12 15.38
CA GLN A 227 -15.18 -56.11 16.48
C GLN A 227 -16.20 -55.74 17.57
N GLN A 228 -17.48 -55.93 17.27
CA GLN A 228 -18.53 -56.25 18.24
C GLN A 228 -19.50 -57.22 17.58
#